data_AF-A0A101HGT5-F1
#
_entry.id   AF-A0A101HGT5-F1
#
_cell.length_a   1.000
_cell.length_b   1.000
_cell.length_c   1.000
_cell.angle_alpha   90.00
_cell.angle_beta   90.00
_cell.angle_gamma   90.00
#
_symmetry.space_group_name_H-M   'P 1'
#
loop_
_entity.id
_entity.type
_entity.pdbx_description
1 polymer ?
#
loop_
_entity_poly.entity_id
_entity_poly.type
_entity_poly.pdbx_seq_one_letter_code
_entity_poly.pdbx_strand_id
1 'polypeptide(L)'
;GSIVDAPTAALYIQLGANFVVGPLPNPDIFKVCNRRQIAYSPGCATTSEIGLAQELGAEIVKVFPGGNVGGPSFVKNIKGPMPWSKIMVTGGVEPTEESLSAWFKAGVTAVGMGSNLFPKEVLKNGEWEKITALCQQSLAIIRKYR
;
A
#
# COMPACT_ATOMS: atom_id res chain seq x y z
N GLY A 1 10.79 -0.27 1.91
CA GLY A 1 9.76 -1.13 1.28
C GLY A 1 10.40 -2.41 0.76
N SER A 2 9.60 -3.38 0.30
CA SER A 2 10.09 -4.71 -0.16
C SER A 2 10.82 -5.51 0.92
N ILE A 3 10.42 -5.33 2.18
CA ILE A 3 11.03 -6.01 3.33
C ILE A 3 10.36 -7.36 3.53
N VAL A 4 11.14 -8.43 3.57
CA VAL A 4 10.66 -9.82 3.67
C VAL A 4 11.15 -10.56 4.92
N ASP A 5 12.11 -10.00 5.66
CA ASP A 5 12.67 -10.57 6.88
C ASP A 5 12.95 -9.52 7.96
N ALA A 6 13.12 -10.00 9.20
CA ALA A 6 13.35 -9.17 10.37
C ALA A 6 14.72 -8.45 10.39
N PRO A 7 15.84 -9.08 10.00
CA PRO A 7 17.13 -8.38 9.91
C PRO A 7 17.10 -7.15 9.00
N THR A 8 16.49 -7.27 7.83
CA THR A 8 16.36 -6.16 6.88
C THR A 8 15.44 -5.07 7.43
N ALA A 9 14.34 -5.44 8.10
CA ALA A 9 13.48 -4.48 8.80
C ALA A 9 14.28 -3.70 9.88
N ALA A 10 15.07 -4.40 10.69
CA ALA A 10 15.88 -3.79 11.74
C ALA A 10 16.91 -2.81 11.17
N LEU A 11 17.58 -3.17 10.06
CA LEU A 11 18.53 -2.30 9.37
C LEU A 11 17.87 -0.99 8.95
N TYR A 12 16.75 -1.03 8.25
CA TYR A 12 16.10 0.20 7.77
C TYR A 12 15.47 1.03 8.90
N ILE A 13 15.01 0.40 9.97
CA ILE A 13 14.56 1.11 11.17
C ILE A 13 15.74 1.88 11.80
N GLN A 14 16.94 1.28 11.89
CA GLN A 14 18.13 1.97 12.38
C GLN A 14 18.56 3.14 11.48
N LEU A 15 18.32 3.03 10.17
CA LEU A 15 18.56 4.11 9.20
C LEU A 15 17.47 5.20 9.20
N GLY A 16 16.48 5.12 10.11
CA GLY A 16 15.47 6.17 10.30
C GLY A 16 14.16 5.97 9.54
N ALA A 17 13.86 4.76 9.05
CA ALA A 17 12.57 4.48 8.43
C ALA A 17 11.41 4.69 9.42
N ASN A 18 10.43 5.51 9.06
CA ASN A 18 9.25 5.78 9.89
C ASN A 18 8.21 4.65 9.86
N PHE A 19 8.24 3.80 8.83
CA PHE A 19 7.36 2.64 8.68
C PHE A 19 7.98 1.61 7.73
N VAL A 20 7.50 0.38 7.83
CA VAL A 20 7.94 -0.77 7.03
C VAL A 20 6.81 -1.23 6.11
N VAL A 21 7.16 -1.62 4.88
CA VAL A 21 6.23 -2.23 3.91
C VAL A 21 6.86 -3.47 3.32
N GLY A 22 6.11 -4.56 3.29
CA GLY A 22 6.52 -5.85 2.73
C GLY A 22 5.52 -6.39 1.70
N PRO A 23 5.89 -7.42 0.92
CA PRO A 23 4.98 -8.08 -0.02
C PRO A 23 4.14 -9.21 0.61
N LEU A 24 4.44 -9.63 1.83
CA LEU A 24 3.80 -10.75 2.53
C LEU A 24 3.69 -10.47 4.04
N PRO A 25 2.82 -11.16 4.80
CA PRO A 25 2.73 -11.02 6.24
C PRO A 25 3.78 -11.91 6.92
N ASN A 26 4.85 -11.31 7.45
CA ASN A 26 5.90 -12.05 8.19
C ASN A 26 5.81 -11.75 9.71
N PRO A 27 5.46 -12.73 10.55
CA PRO A 27 5.41 -12.57 12.01
C PRO A 27 6.71 -12.08 12.65
N ASP A 28 7.88 -12.41 12.09
CA ASP A 28 9.15 -11.96 12.65
C ASP A 28 9.41 -10.47 12.38
N ILE A 29 8.90 -9.92 11.27
CA ILE A 29 8.94 -8.47 11.02
C ILE A 29 8.07 -7.74 12.04
N PHE A 30 6.87 -8.28 12.35
CA PHE A 30 6.00 -7.71 13.38
C PHE A 30 6.70 -7.62 14.74
N LYS A 31 7.39 -8.67 15.18
CA LYS A 31 8.13 -8.65 16.45
C LYS A 31 9.11 -7.48 16.53
N VAL A 32 9.90 -7.24 15.48
CA VAL A 32 10.87 -6.14 15.44
C VAL A 32 10.17 -4.78 15.38
N CYS A 33 9.20 -4.63 14.47
CA CYS A 33 8.49 -3.37 14.27
C CYS A 33 7.71 -2.95 15.53
N ASN A 34 6.98 -3.87 16.15
CA ASN A 34 6.21 -3.61 17.37
C ASN A 34 7.13 -3.24 18.54
N ARG A 35 8.26 -3.94 18.74
CA ARG A 35 9.23 -3.58 19.80
C ARG A 35 9.86 -2.20 19.61
N ARG A 36 9.91 -1.72 18.36
CA ARG A 36 10.46 -0.41 18.00
C ARG A 36 9.38 0.66 17.84
N GLN A 37 8.11 0.32 18.03
CA GLN A 37 6.96 1.22 17.82
C GLN A 37 6.96 1.82 16.39
N ILE A 38 7.36 1.02 15.41
CA ILE A 38 7.34 1.38 13.99
C ILE A 38 6.21 0.61 13.32
N ALA A 39 5.39 1.30 12.54
CA ALA A 39 4.28 0.68 11.83
C ALA A 39 4.78 -0.28 10.73
N TYR A 40 4.12 -1.44 10.60
CA TYR A 40 4.34 -2.38 9.50
C TYR A 40 3.05 -2.58 8.71
N SER A 41 3.12 -2.33 7.40
CA SER A 41 2.05 -2.65 6.45
C SER A 41 2.44 -3.87 5.61
N PRO A 42 2.03 -5.10 6.01
CA PRO A 42 2.32 -6.32 5.27
C PRO A 42 1.47 -6.43 4.00
N GLY A 43 2.02 -7.08 2.98
CA GLY A 43 1.26 -7.48 1.81
C GLY A 43 0.35 -8.68 2.12
N CYS A 44 -0.88 -8.65 1.65
CA CYS A 44 -1.87 -9.73 1.78
C CYS A 44 -2.61 -9.91 0.44
N ALA A 45 -2.98 -11.15 0.13
CA ALA A 45 -3.77 -11.51 -1.06
C ALA A 45 -5.09 -12.23 -0.71
N THR A 46 -5.31 -12.57 0.56
CA THR A 46 -6.50 -13.30 1.02
C THR A 46 -7.10 -12.71 2.29
N THR A 47 -8.37 -13.01 2.56
CA THR A 47 -9.04 -12.62 3.83
C THR A 47 -8.31 -13.16 5.05
N SER A 48 -7.83 -14.42 5.00
CA SER A 48 -7.13 -15.04 6.12
C SER A 48 -5.80 -14.37 6.42
N GLU A 49 -5.03 -13.98 5.40
CA GLU A 49 -3.79 -13.20 5.58
C GLU A 49 -4.05 -11.81 6.15
N ILE A 50 -5.13 -11.15 5.72
CA ILE A 50 -5.56 -9.85 6.27
C ILE A 50 -5.91 -10.02 7.76
N GLY A 51 -6.67 -11.05 8.11
CA GLY A 51 -7.01 -11.36 9.50
C GLY A 51 -5.78 -11.62 10.37
N LEU A 52 -4.85 -12.47 9.89
CA LEU A 52 -3.59 -12.74 10.57
C LEU A 52 -2.76 -11.46 10.77
N ALA A 53 -2.65 -10.61 9.74
CA ALA A 53 -1.91 -9.37 9.84
C ALA A 53 -2.51 -8.43 10.91
N GLN A 54 -3.84 -8.35 10.98
CA GLN A 54 -4.53 -7.54 11.99
C GLN A 54 -4.33 -8.10 13.40
N GLU A 55 -4.40 -9.42 13.58
CA GLU A 55 -4.14 -10.10 14.86
C GLU A 55 -2.72 -9.80 15.36
N LEU A 56 -1.74 -9.74 14.45
CA LEU A 56 -0.35 -9.39 14.76
C LEU A 56 -0.12 -7.89 14.99
N GLY A 57 -1.15 -7.06 14.83
CA GLY A 57 -1.15 -5.63 15.12
C GLY A 57 -0.98 -4.70 13.92
N ALA A 58 -1.19 -5.17 12.69
CA ALA A 58 -1.16 -4.29 11.52
C ALA A 58 -2.33 -3.29 11.56
N GLU A 59 -2.02 -2.00 11.64
CA GLU A 59 -3.05 -0.97 11.56
C GLU A 59 -3.58 -0.81 10.12
N ILE A 60 -2.70 -0.91 9.13
CA ILE A 60 -3.03 -0.86 7.69
C ILE A 60 -2.43 -2.07 7.01
N VAL A 61 -3.27 -2.88 6.35
CA VAL A 61 -2.82 -3.98 5.50
C VAL A 61 -2.66 -3.49 4.06
N LYS A 62 -1.69 -4.05 3.33
CA LYS A 62 -1.48 -3.77 1.91
C LYS A 62 -2.04 -4.92 1.08
N VAL A 63 -3.03 -4.68 0.24
CA VAL A 63 -3.44 -5.65 -0.80
C VAL A 63 -2.44 -5.58 -1.94
N PHE A 64 -1.80 -6.70 -2.26
CA PHE A 64 -0.75 -6.76 -3.28
C PHE A 64 -0.62 -8.15 -3.91
N PRO A 65 -0.41 -8.26 -5.24
CA PRO A 65 -0.55 -7.20 -6.24
C PRO A 65 -2.02 -6.92 -6.59
N GLY A 66 -2.52 -5.72 -6.28
CA GLY A 66 -3.96 -5.41 -6.24
C GLY A 66 -4.74 -5.70 -7.51
N GLY A 67 -4.19 -5.39 -8.69
CA GLY A 67 -4.81 -5.68 -9.98
C GLY A 67 -5.00 -7.18 -10.25
N ASN A 68 -4.13 -8.04 -9.69
CA ASN A 68 -4.22 -9.49 -9.86
C ASN A 68 -5.01 -10.17 -8.74
N VAL A 69 -5.12 -9.54 -7.57
CA VAL A 69 -5.91 -10.01 -6.43
C VAL A 69 -7.31 -9.40 -6.48
N GLY A 70 -8.05 -9.69 -7.56
CA GLY A 70 -9.46 -9.32 -7.71
C GLY A 70 -9.80 -7.83 -7.84
N GLY A 71 -8.81 -6.94 -7.87
CA GLY A 71 -9.03 -5.52 -8.14
C GLY A 71 -9.88 -4.81 -7.06
N PRO A 72 -10.57 -3.72 -7.41
CA PRO A 72 -11.47 -3.01 -6.49
C PRO A 72 -12.58 -3.91 -5.91
N SER A 73 -13.02 -4.93 -6.64
CA SER A 73 -14.05 -5.85 -6.17
C SER A 73 -13.63 -6.65 -4.94
N PHE A 74 -12.34 -7.04 -4.86
CA PHE A 74 -11.80 -7.72 -3.69
C PHE A 74 -11.88 -6.85 -2.44
N VAL A 75 -11.45 -5.58 -2.53
CA VAL A 75 -11.52 -4.63 -1.41
C VAL A 75 -12.96 -4.45 -0.94
N LYS A 76 -13.90 -4.23 -1.88
CA LYS A 76 -15.32 -4.09 -1.56
C LYS A 76 -15.87 -5.33 -0.84
N ASN A 77 -15.49 -6.53 -1.29
CA ASN A 77 -15.95 -7.78 -0.71
C ASN A 77 -15.32 -8.06 0.66
N ILE A 78 -14.06 -7.68 0.90
CA ILE A 78 -13.44 -7.75 2.25
C ILE A 78 -14.11 -6.79 3.23
N LYS A 79 -14.47 -5.59 2.75
CA LYS A 79 -15.13 -4.56 3.57
C LYS A 79 -16.52 -4.95 4.06
N GLY A 80 -17.19 -5.91 3.41
CA GLY A 80 -18.47 -6.46 3.87
C GLY A 80 -18.39 -7.08 5.27
N PRO A 81 -17.61 -8.17 5.46
CA PRO A 81 -17.44 -8.81 6.76
C PRO A 81 -16.40 -8.11 7.67
N MET A 82 -15.50 -7.29 7.12
CA MET A 82 -14.43 -6.63 7.89
C MET A 82 -14.42 -5.10 7.64
N PRO A 83 -15.49 -4.36 7.99
CA PRO A 83 -15.58 -2.93 7.71
C PRO A 83 -14.48 -2.10 8.38
N TRP A 84 -13.97 -2.55 9.53
CA TRP A 84 -12.88 -1.92 10.28
C TRP A 84 -11.50 -2.00 9.60
N SER A 85 -11.31 -2.90 8.62
CA SER A 85 -10.02 -3.11 7.98
C SER A 85 -9.53 -1.87 7.24
N LYS A 86 -8.43 -1.24 7.66
CA LYS A 86 -7.79 -0.19 6.85
C LYS A 86 -6.93 -0.85 5.78
N ILE A 87 -7.27 -0.62 4.52
CA ILE A 87 -6.66 -1.28 3.36
C ILE A 87 -5.94 -0.24 2.52
N MET A 88 -4.64 -0.43 2.31
CA MET A 88 -3.87 0.17 1.24
C MET A 88 -3.81 -0.80 0.07
N VAL A 89 -3.87 -0.34 -1.18
CA VAL A 89 -3.63 -1.20 -2.35
C VAL A 89 -2.38 -0.78 -3.11
N THR A 90 -1.62 -1.72 -3.66
CA THR A 90 -0.51 -1.44 -4.58
C THR A 90 -0.46 -2.47 -5.70
N GLY A 91 -0.08 -2.05 -6.90
CA GLY A 91 -0.07 -2.88 -8.11
C GLY A 91 -1.40 -2.77 -8.84
N GLY A 92 -1.38 -2.25 -10.07
CA GLY A 92 -2.58 -1.95 -10.85
C GLY A 92 -3.32 -0.66 -10.44
N VAL A 93 -2.62 0.28 -9.80
CA VAL A 93 -3.15 1.63 -9.52
C VAL A 93 -2.53 2.60 -10.52
N GLU A 94 -3.36 3.28 -11.29
CA GLU A 94 -2.95 4.27 -12.28
C GLU A 94 -3.31 5.69 -11.81
N PRO A 95 -2.55 6.73 -12.18
CA PRO A 95 -2.84 8.12 -11.85
C PRO A 95 -3.98 8.71 -12.73
N THR A 96 -5.05 7.94 -12.94
CA THR A 96 -6.22 8.32 -13.75
C THR A 96 -7.46 8.40 -12.87
N GLU A 97 -8.44 9.22 -13.28
CA GLU A 97 -9.70 9.37 -12.52
C GLU A 97 -10.49 8.06 -12.48
N GLU A 98 -10.48 7.29 -13.56
CA GLU A 98 -11.10 5.98 -13.63
C GLU A 98 -10.49 5.01 -12.60
N SER A 99 -9.17 4.84 -12.60
CA SER A 99 -8.49 3.92 -11.68
C SER A 99 -8.66 4.36 -10.22
N LEU A 100 -8.34 5.61 -9.91
CA LEU A 100 -8.39 6.12 -8.53
C LEU A 100 -9.82 6.10 -7.99
N SER A 101 -10.81 6.56 -8.76
CA SER A 101 -12.20 6.56 -8.29
C SER A 101 -12.73 5.14 -8.03
N ALA A 102 -12.35 4.16 -8.84
CA ALA A 102 -12.73 2.76 -8.62
C ALA A 102 -12.19 2.22 -7.29
N TRP A 103 -10.92 2.49 -6.98
CA TRP A 103 -10.30 2.06 -5.72
C TRP A 103 -10.91 2.76 -4.49
N PHE A 104 -11.07 4.09 -4.52
CA PHE A 104 -11.65 4.82 -3.39
C PHE A 104 -13.12 4.48 -3.16
N LYS A 105 -13.93 4.30 -4.21
CA LYS A 105 -15.32 3.81 -4.09
C LYS A 105 -15.42 2.40 -3.54
N ALA A 106 -14.39 1.56 -3.73
CA ALA A 106 -14.31 0.24 -3.12
C ALA A 106 -13.96 0.26 -1.62
N GLY A 107 -13.56 1.43 -1.08
CA GLY A 107 -13.33 1.61 0.36
C GLY A 107 -11.86 1.47 0.78
N VAL A 108 -10.89 1.64 -0.13
CA VAL A 108 -9.48 1.72 0.26
C VAL A 108 -9.24 2.93 1.17
N THR A 109 -8.37 2.78 2.14
CA THR A 109 -7.87 3.87 2.99
C THR A 109 -6.77 4.67 2.29
N ALA A 110 -5.97 3.99 1.47
CA ALA A 110 -4.87 4.57 0.73
C ALA A 110 -4.59 3.78 -0.55
N VAL A 111 -3.86 4.41 -1.48
CA VAL A 111 -3.33 3.76 -2.67
C VAL A 111 -1.82 3.99 -2.73
N GLY A 112 -1.09 2.99 -3.21
CA GLY A 112 0.34 3.07 -3.51
C GLY A 112 0.54 2.97 -5.02
N MET A 113 1.26 3.93 -5.59
CA MET A 113 1.62 3.96 -7.00
C MET A 113 3.15 3.94 -7.14
N GLY A 114 3.64 3.02 -7.97
CA GLY A 114 5.07 2.90 -8.30
C GLY A 114 5.35 3.48 -9.68
N SER A 115 5.74 2.63 -10.63
CA SER A 115 6.09 2.99 -12.01
C SER A 115 5.03 3.79 -12.76
N ASN A 116 3.75 3.66 -12.38
CA ASN A 116 2.66 4.42 -13.01
C ASN A 116 2.70 5.91 -12.62
N LEU A 117 3.17 6.24 -11.42
CA LEU A 117 3.37 7.62 -10.98
C LEU A 117 4.77 8.15 -11.29
N PHE A 118 5.75 7.24 -11.37
CA PHE A 118 7.14 7.54 -11.71
C PHE A 118 7.60 6.75 -12.94
N PRO A 119 7.19 7.16 -14.16
CA PRO A 119 7.57 6.46 -15.38
C PRO A 119 9.09 6.48 -15.59
N LYS A 120 9.67 5.34 -15.98
CA LYS A 120 11.14 5.17 -16.10
C LYS A 120 11.79 6.19 -17.05
N GLU A 121 11.17 6.46 -18.20
CA GLU A 121 11.70 7.42 -19.17
C GLU A 121 11.66 8.86 -18.64
N VAL A 122 10.60 9.24 -17.93
CA VAL A 122 10.46 10.57 -17.29
C VAL A 122 11.55 10.77 -16.24
N LEU A 123 11.83 9.75 -15.43
CA LEU A 123 12.93 9.77 -14.46
C LEU A 123 14.30 9.85 -15.14
N LYS A 124 14.53 9.02 -16.16
CA LYS A 124 15.80 8.96 -16.90
C LYS A 124 16.14 10.29 -17.57
N ASN A 125 15.13 11.01 -18.05
CA ASN A 125 15.29 12.30 -18.71
C ASN A 125 15.30 13.50 -17.74
N GLY A 126 15.13 13.29 -16.43
CA GLY A 126 15.09 14.37 -15.44
C GLY A 126 13.87 15.29 -15.58
N GLU A 127 12.75 14.78 -16.08
CA GLU A 127 11.54 15.55 -16.37
C GLU A 127 10.68 15.76 -15.09
N TRP A 128 11.25 16.43 -14.09
CA TRP A 128 10.65 16.59 -12.76
C TRP A 128 9.31 17.34 -12.74
N GLU A 129 9.11 18.25 -13.70
CA GLU A 129 7.84 18.96 -13.86
C GLU A 129 6.70 18.01 -14.22
N LYS A 130 6.95 16.98 -15.03
CA LYS A 130 5.93 15.97 -15.36
C LYS A 130 5.56 15.12 -14.14
N ILE A 131 6.53 14.74 -13.32
CA ILE A 131 6.27 14.05 -12.05
C ILE A 131 5.44 14.94 -11.12
N THR A 132 5.78 16.22 -11.03
CA THR A 132 5.04 17.20 -10.22
C THR A 132 3.59 17.31 -10.68
N ALA A 133 3.35 17.44 -11.99
CA ALA A 133 2.02 17.49 -12.57
C ALA A 133 1.22 16.21 -12.31
N LEU A 134 1.83 15.02 -12.47
CA LEU A 134 1.19 13.73 -12.18
C LEU A 134 0.78 13.61 -10.71
N CYS A 135 1.64 14.02 -9.78
CA CYS A 135 1.34 14.05 -8.35
C CYS A 135 0.19 15.02 -8.03
N GLN A 136 0.23 16.24 -8.57
CA GLN A 136 -0.83 17.23 -8.37
C GLN A 136 -2.18 16.74 -8.90
N GLN A 137 -2.21 16.19 -10.10
CA GLN A 137 -3.41 15.64 -10.72
C GLN A 137 -3.97 14.48 -9.88
N SER A 138 -3.11 13.53 -9.48
CA SER A 138 -3.52 12.39 -8.66
C SER A 138 -4.12 12.84 -7.32
N LEU A 139 -3.48 13.79 -6.64
CA LEU A 139 -3.99 14.34 -5.38
C LEU A 139 -5.32 15.09 -5.56
N ALA A 140 -5.47 15.85 -6.66
CA ALA A 140 -6.71 16.54 -6.98
C ALA A 140 -7.87 15.56 -7.21
N ILE A 141 -7.63 14.47 -7.94
CA ILE A 141 -8.60 13.40 -8.14
C ILE A 141 -8.98 12.76 -6.80
N ILE A 142 -8.00 12.38 -5.97
CA ILE A 142 -8.25 11.71 -4.68
C ILE A 142 -9.13 12.56 -3.76
N ARG A 143 -8.93 13.89 -3.73
CA ARG A 143 -9.74 14.82 -2.94
C ARG A 143 -11.22 14.86 -3.35
N LYS A 144 -11.58 14.43 -4.56
CA LYS A 144 -12.99 14.33 -4.96
C LYS A 144 -13.70 13.11 -4.35
N TYR A 145 -12.95 12.12 -3.89
CA TYR A 145 -13.46 10.81 -3.46
C TYR A 145 -13.12 10.46 -2.00
N ARG A 146 -12.53 11.39 -1.24
CA ARG A 146 -12.31 11.32 0.22
C ARG A 146 -12.88 12.56 0.89
#